data_AF-A0A954S7N6-F1
#
_entry.id   AF-A0A954S7N6-F1
#
_cell.length_a   1.000
_cell.length_b   1.000
_cell.length_c   1.000
_cell.angle_alpha   90.00
_cell.angle_beta   90.00
_cell.angle_gamma   90.00
#
_symmetry.space_group_name_H-M   'P 1'
#
loop_
_entity.id
_entity.type
_entity.pdbx_description
1 polymer ?
#
loop_
_entity_poly.entity_id
_entity_poly.type
_entity_poly.pdbx_seq_one_letter_code
_entity_poly.pdbx_strand_id
1 'polypeptide(L)'
;MTLECGHIGSGKYCHRCADEAKAKKQKQAEREEKSQAKEHWKQTFDADAIDLKHLPRKDLVLKARELITQIVASTEYTNHGGKRLNFDRTMISVPLGREFRILFRDTSGELKPLAAMSHEEYNRTKPGA
;
A
#
# COMPACT_ATOMS: atom_id res chain seq x y z
N MET A 1 55.61 -2.90 2.54
CA MET A 1 55.37 -4.29 2.08
C MET A 1 53.96 -4.32 1.51
N THR A 2 53.85 -4.62 0.21
CA THR A 2 52.55 -4.70 -0.48
C THR A 2 52.01 -6.11 -0.32
N LEU A 3 50.75 -6.25 0.11
CA LEU A 3 50.11 -7.56 0.22
C LEU A 3 49.67 -8.06 -1.17
N GLU A 4 49.41 -9.37 -1.31
CA GLU A 4 48.98 -10.00 -2.58
C GLU A 4 47.69 -9.37 -3.16
N CYS A 5 46.91 -8.70 -2.31
CA CYS A 5 45.73 -7.92 -2.69
C CYS A 5 46.05 -6.48 -3.19
N GLY A 6 47.32 -6.11 -3.36
CA GLY A 6 47.75 -4.80 -3.89
C GLY A 6 47.64 -3.61 -2.92
N HIS A 7 47.20 -3.85 -1.68
CA HIS A 7 47.01 -2.80 -0.67
C HIS A 7 48.15 -2.75 0.34
N ILE A 8 48.43 -1.55 0.86
CA ILE A 8 49.43 -1.32 1.92
C ILE A 8 48.82 -1.80 3.25
N GLY A 9 49.49 -2.75 3.90
CA GLY A 9 49.03 -3.32 5.16
C GLY A 9 50.18 -3.74 6.07
N SER A 10 49.91 -3.77 7.37
CA SER A 10 50.84 -4.21 8.41
C SER A 10 50.64 -5.71 8.69
N GLY A 11 51.15 -6.60 7.81
CA GLY A 11 51.15 -8.05 8.04
C GLY A 11 50.11 -8.86 7.24
N LYS A 12 49.84 -10.11 7.63
CA LYS A 12 49.02 -11.13 6.92
C LYS A 12 47.55 -10.74 6.63
N TYR A 13 47.07 -9.60 7.13
CA TYR A 13 45.67 -9.20 7.05
C TYR A 13 45.52 -7.80 6.43
N CYS A 14 44.75 -7.72 5.35
CA CYS A 14 44.40 -6.45 4.73
C CYS A 14 43.08 -5.90 5.30
N HIS A 15 43.16 -4.84 6.12
CA HIS A 15 41.98 -4.16 6.66
C HIS A 15 41.08 -3.60 5.55
N ARG A 16 41.66 -3.00 4.50
CA ARG A 16 40.90 -2.45 3.37
C ARG A 16 40.04 -3.50 2.66
N CYS A 17 40.57 -4.69 2.39
CA CYS A 17 39.78 -5.76 1.80
C CYS A 17 38.66 -6.25 2.72
N ALA A 18 38.88 -6.23 4.04
CA ALA A 18 37.84 -6.57 5.01
C ALA A 18 36.72 -5.52 5.09
N ASP A 19 37.07 -4.23 5.03
CA ASP A 19 36.10 -3.14 4.96
C ASP A 19 35.30 -3.19 3.65
N GLU A 20 35.95 -3.47 2.52
CA GLU A 20 35.27 -3.67 1.24
C GLU A 20 34.31 -4.88 1.28
N ALA A 21 34.73 -5.98 1.90
CA ALA A 21 33.87 -7.16 2.08
C ALA A 21 32.68 -6.86 3.00
N LYS A 22 32.88 -6.11 4.09
CA LYS A 22 31.80 -5.66 4.98
C LYS A 22 30.83 -4.72 4.26
N ALA A 23 31.33 -3.74 3.52
CA ALA A 23 30.51 -2.80 2.76
C ALA A 23 29.67 -3.52 1.69
N LYS A 24 30.24 -4.52 0.99
CA LYS A 24 29.50 -5.37 0.04
C LYS A 24 28.38 -6.16 0.73
N LYS A 25 28.67 -6.78 1.88
CA LYS A 25 27.66 -7.51 2.67
C LYS A 25 26.54 -6.61 3.18
N GLN A 26 26.86 -5.43 3.71
CA GLN A 26 25.86 -4.46 4.17
C GLN A 26 24.95 -4.02 3.02
N LYS A 27 25.54 -3.64 1.88
CA LYS A 27 24.77 -3.22 0.71
C LYS A 27 23.89 -4.33 0.14
N GLN A 28 24.33 -5.59 0.26
CA GLN A 28 23.53 -6.75 -0.12
C GLN A 28 22.35 -6.94 0.83
N ALA A 29 22.59 -6.92 2.14
CA ALA A 29 21.55 -7.01 3.16
C ALA A 29 20.50 -5.90 3.02
N GLU A 30 20.90 -4.64 2.79
CA GLU A 30 19.97 -3.53 2.54
C GLU A 30 19.10 -3.74 1.29
N ARG A 31 19.63 -4.38 0.24
CA ARG A 31 18.87 -4.70 -0.97
C ARG A 31 17.89 -5.83 -0.73
N GLU A 32 18.32 -6.86 -0.01
CA GLU A 32 17.48 -8.00 0.38
C GLU A 32 16.32 -7.53 1.27
N GLU A 33 16.59 -6.69 2.27
CA GLU A 33 15.56 -6.11 3.14
C GLU A 33 14.56 -5.27 2.36
N LYS A 34 15.02 -4.41 1.43
CA LYS A 34 14.14 -3.63 0.54
C LYS A 34 13.31 -4.51 -0.39
N SER A 35 13.88 -5.62 -0.86
CA SER A 35 13.15 -6.58 -1.70
C SER A 35 12.03 -7.25 -0.89
N GLN A 36 12.38 -7.77 0.29
CA GLN A 36 11.44 -8.40 1.21
C GLN A 36 10.31 -7.45 1.63
N ALA A 37 10.65 -6.20 1.96
CA ALA A 37 9.65 -5.19 2.31
C ALA A 37 8.66 -4.89 1.16
N LYS A 38 9.14 -4.88 -0.09
CA LYS A 38 8.28 -4.70 -1.27
C LYS A 38 7.39 -5.92 -1.52
N GLU A 39 7.94 -7.12 -1.34
CA GLU A 39 7.20 -8.36 -1.54
C GLU A 39 6.11 -8.52 -0.49
N HIS A 40 6.47 -8.30 0.78
CA HIS A 40 5.52 -8.27 1.89
C HIS A 40 4.42 -7.23 1.66
N TRP A 41 4.77 -6.02 1.19
CA TRP A 41 3.77 -5.01 0.83
C TRP A 41 2.81 -5.50 -0.24
N LYS A 42 3.30 -6.14 -1.31
CA LYS A 42 2.45 -6.72 -2.36
C LYS A 42 1.52 -7.82 -1.82
N GLN A 43 2.02 -8.64 -0.91
CA GLN A 43 1.23 -9.70 -0.29
C GLN A 43 0.11 -9.15 0.60
N THR A 44 0.30 -7.99 1.23
CA THR A 44 -0.78 -7.40 2.05
C THR A 44 -2.05 -7.09 1.26
N PHE A 45 -1.97 -6.91 -0.07
CA PHE A 45 -3.14 -6.66 -0.90
C PHE A 45 -4.03 -7.89 -1.12
N ASP A 46 -3.52 -9.10 -0.88
CA ASP A 46 -4.32 -10.33 -1.01
C ASP A 46 -5.30 -10.47 0.17
N ALA A 47 -4.94 -9.89 1.33
CA ALA A 47 -5.77 -9.88 2.53
C ALA A 47 -6.79 -8.72 2.55
N ASP A 48 -6.77 -7.83 1.56
CA ASP A 48 -7.69 -6.71 1.50
C ASP A 48 -9.08 -7.14 1.02
N ALA A 49 -10.13 -6.58 1.63
CA ALA A 49 -11.52 -6.88 1.26
C ALA A 49 -11.91 -6.35 -0.14
N ILE A 50 -11.16 -5.39 -0.69
CA ILE A 50 -11.36 -4.79 -2.00
C ILE A 50 -10.02 -4.54 -2.69
N ASP A 51 -10.03 -4.37 -4.02
CA ASP A 51 -8.82 -3.98 -4.72
C ASP A 51 -8.39 -2.56 -4.32
N LEU A 52 -7.19 -2.45 -3.73
CA LEU A 52 -6.53 -1.19 -3.39
C LEU A 52 -5.24 -0.97 -4.21
N LYS A 53 -4.93 -1.88 -5.14
CA LYS A 53 -3.66 -1.91 -5.88
C LYS A 53 -3.52 -0.73 -6.84
N HIS A 54 -4.65 -0.20 -7.30
CA HIS A 54 -4.71 0.97 -8.18
C HIS A 54 -4.47 2.31 -7.45
N LEU A 55 -4.41 2.31 -6.11
CA LEU A 55 -4.13 3.53 -5.36
C LEU A 55 -2.64 3.93 -5.48
N PRO A 56 -2.32 5.18 -5.85
CA PRO A 56 -0.94 5.58 -6.16
C PRO A 56 -0.05 5.74 -4.93
N ARG A 57 -0.62 5.88 -3.72
CA ARG A 57 0.11 6.17 -2.49
C ARG A 57 -0.17 5.14 -1.41
N LYS A 58 0.88 4.69 -0.73
CA LYS A 58 0.80 3.77 0.42
C LYS A 58 -0.10 4.30 1.53
N ASP A 59 0.01 5.59 1.87
CA ASP A 59 -0.87 6.24 2.85
C ASP A 59 -2.35 6.15 2.50
N LEU A 60 -2.70 6.24 1.20
CA LEU A 60 -4.10 6.11 0.78
C LEU A 60 -4.59 4.68 0.98
N VAL A 61 -3.77 3.67 0.70
CA VAL A 61 -4.09 2.26 0.94
C VAL A 61 -4.33 2.02 2.43
N LEU A 62 -3.42 2.49 3.29
CA LEU A 62 -3.57 2.36 4.74
C LEU A 62 -4.83 3.06 5.24
N LYS A 63 -5.08 4.29 4.78
CA LYS A 63 -6.29 5.05 5.13
C LYS A 63 -7.57 4.36 4.63
N ALA A 64 -7.53 3.74 3.45
CA ALA A 64 -8.65 2.97 2.92
C ALA A 64 -8.97 1.77 3.83
N ARG A 65 -7.96 0.99 4.21
CA ARG A 65 -8.11 -0.15 5.14
C ARG A 65 -8.70 0.27 6.48
N GLU A 66 -8.19 1.36 7.03
CA GLU A 66 -8.65 1.89 8.32
C GLU A 66 -10.11 2.35 8.24
N LEU A 67 -10.46 3.09 7.18
CA LEU A 67 -11.81 3.57 6.92
C LEU A 67 -12.80 2.41 6.68
N ILE A 68 -12.39 1.39 5.92
CA ILE A 68 -13.20 0.17 5.73
C ILE A 68 -13.46 -0.49 7.07
N THR A 69 -12.42 -0.72 7.87
CA THR A 69 -12.55 -1.35 9.19
C THR A 69 -13.49 -0.56 10.10
N GLN A 70 -13.34 0.76 10.16
CA GLN A 70 -14.19 1.65 10.98
C GLN A 70 -15.66 1.62 10.52
N ILE A 71 -15.90 1.67 9.20
CA ILE A 71 -17.26 1.68 8.66
C ILE A 71 -17.93 0.31 8.80
N VAL A 72 -17.21 -0.78 8.58
CA VAL A 72 -17.76 -2.13 8.77
C VAL A 72 -18.07 -2.39 10.24
N ALA A 73 -17.23 -1.90 11.16
CA ALA A 73 -17.43 -2.08 12.60
C ALA A 73 -18.57 -1.21 13.17
N SER A 74 -18.63 0.08 12.82
CA SER A 74 -19.57 1.03 13.43
C SER A 74 -20.77 1.36 12.53
N THR A 75 -20.75 1.01 11.24
CA THR A 75 -21.77 1.38 10.23
C THR A 75 -21.90 2.91 10.01
N GLU A 76 -21.00 3.71 10.59
CA GLU A 76 -21.07 5.17 10.60
C GLU A 76 -20.31 5.84 9.43
N TYR A 77 -20.79 5.62 8.20
CA TYR A 77 -20.19 6.24 7.01
C TYR A 77 -20.36 7.77 6.96
N THR A 78 -21.33 8.34 7.67
CA THR A 78 -21.64 9.79 7.68
C THR A 78 -20.52 10.61 8.31
N ASN A 79 -19.89 10.12 9.38
CA ASN A 79 -18.75 10.77 10.05
C ASN A 79 -17.53 10.89 9.14
N HIS A 80 -17.42 10.00 8.15
CA HIS A 80 -16.35 10.01 7.15
C HIS A 80 -16.73 10.77 5.87
N GLY A 81 -17.82 11.58 5.90
CA GLY A 81 -18.31 12.32 4.73
C GLY A 81 -18.97 11.43 3.67
N GLY A 82 -19.31 10.20 4.04
CA GLY A 82 -20.01 9.24 3.18
C GLY A 82 -21.42 9.68 2.83
N LYS A 83 -21.83 9.38 1.61
CA LYS A 83 -23.14 9.74 1.06
C LYS A 83 -23.78 8.54 0.37
N ARG A 84 -25.06 8.30 0.65
CA ARG A 84 -25.87 7.36 -0.14
C ARG A 84 -26.05 7.91 -1.55
N LEU A 85 -25.89 7.04 -2.54
CA LEU A 85 -26.07 7.39 -3.94
C LEU A 85 -27.56 7.58 -4.24
N ASN A 86 -27.89 8.59 -5.05
CA ASN A 86 -29.30 8.93 -5.31
C ASN A 86 -29.98 7.92 -6.25
N PHE A 87 -29.23 7.40 -7.24
CA PHE A 87 -29.73 6.40 -8.19
C PHE A 87 -29.84 5.00 -7.58
N ASP A 88 -28.95 4.68 -6.63
CA ASP A 88 -28.96 3.41 -5.92
C ASP A 88 -28.75 3.66 -4.43
N ARG A 89 -29.84 3.60 -3.66
CA ARG A 89 -29.82 3.87 -2.22
C ARG A 89 -29.18 2.74 -1.40
N THR A 90 -28.93 1.57 -2.02
CA THR A 90 -28.15 0.49 -1.40
C THR A 90 -26.66 0.76 -1.50
N MET A 91 -26.22 1.69 -2.34
CA MET A 91 -24.82 2.05 -2.48
C MET A 91 -24.47 3.34 -1.73
N ILE A 92 -23.32 3.31 -1.08
CA ILE A 92 -22.75 4.41 -0.30
C ILE A 92 -21.38 4.73 -0.86
N SER A 93 -21.14 6.01 -1.15
CA SER A 93 -19.87 6.53 -1.61
C SER A 93 -19.21 7.31 -0.49
N VAL A 94 -18.00 6.91 -0.08
CA VAL A 94 -17.22 7.58 0.97
C VAL A 94 -15.95 8.17 0.36
N PRO A 95 -15.66 9.46 0.57
CA PRO A 95 -14.46 10.09 0.03
C PRO A 95 -13.19 9.54 0.69
N LEU A 96 -12.22 9.15 -0.14
CA LEU A 96 -10.88 8.77 0.28
C LEU A 96 -9.90 9.85 -0.17
N GLY A 97 -9.75 10.89 0.65
CA GLY A 97 -8.95 12.07 0.28
C GLY A 97 -9.70 12.94 -0.73
N ARG A 98 -8.98 13.49 -1.73
CA ARG A 98 -9.54 14.43 -2.70
C ARG A 98 -10.10 13.76 -3.96
N GLU A 99 -9.41 12.74 -4.47
CA GLU A 99 -9.60 12.22 -5.82
C GLU A 99 -10.19 10.81 -5.87
N PHE A 100 -10.14 10.09 -4.75
CA PHE A 100 -10.60 8.71 -4.66
C PHE A 100 -11.87 8.61 -3.82
N ARG A 101 -12.65 7.56 -4.07
CA ARG A 101 -13.87 7.22 -3.33
C ARG A 101 -13.93 5.72 -3.12
N ILE A 102 -14.44 5.31 -1.96
CA ILE A 102 -14.74 3.92 -1.67
C ILE A 102 -16.25 3.74 -1.73
N LEU A 103 -16.67 2.74 -2.50
CA LEU A 103 -18.06 2.31 -2.59
C LEU A 103 -18.30 1.19 -1.57
N PHE A 104 -19.40 1.32 -0.85
CA PHE A 104 -19.95 0.30 0.02
C PHE A 104 -21.35 -0.06 -0.45
N ARG A 105 -21.73 -1.31 -0.26
CA ARG A 105 -23.09 -1.81 -0.46
C ARG A 105 -23.72 -2.16 0.88
N ASP A 106 -24.84 -1.53 1.17
CA ASP A 106 -25.74 -1.86 2.27
C ASP A 106 -26.47 -3.15 1.94
N THR A 107 -26.19 -4.20 2.73
CA THR A 107 -26.85 -5.50 2.65
C THR A 107 -27.56 -5.73 3.97
N SER A 108 -28.84 -5.35 4.04
CA SER A 108 -29.68 -5.52 5.24
C SER A 108 -29.10 -4.85 6.49
N GLY A 109 -28.51 -3.66 6.35
CA GLY A 109 -27.91 -2.91 7.46
C GLY A 109 -26.42 -3.19 7.71
N GLU A 110 -25.82 -4.15 7.00
CA GLU A 110 -24.37 -4.38 7.01
C GLU A 110 -23.71 -3.71 5.79
N LEU A 111 -22.67 -2.92 6.02
CA LEU A 111 -21.95 -2.23 4.95
C LEU A 111 -20.79 -3.07 4.45
N LYS A 112 -20.90 -3.56 3.22
CA LYS A 112 -19.83 -4.33 2.58
C LYS A 112 -19.02 -3.43 1.67
N PRO A 113 -17.68 -3.34 1.83
CA PRO A 113 -16.84 -2.61 0.89
C PRO A 113 -16.91 -3.30 -0.46
N LEU A 114 -17.12 -2.52 -1.52
CA LEU A 114 -17.30 -3.02 -2.89
C LEU A 114 -16.08 -2.74 -3.74
N ALA A 115 -15.62 -1.48 -3.78
CA ALA A 115 -14.47 -1.06 -4.56
C ALA A 115 -13.95 0.31 -4.11
N ALA A 116 -12.65 0.53 -4.23
CA ALA A 116 -12.08 1.87 -4.26
C ALA A 116 -11.91 2.27 -5.74
N MET A 117 -12.15 3.53 -6.06
CA MET A 117 -12.00 4.02 -7.43
C MET A 117 -11.70 5.52 -7.46
N SER A 118 -10.98 5.93 -8.50
CA SER A 118 -10.82 7.35 -8.85
C SER A 118 -12.11 7.93 -9.45
N HIS A 119 -12.23 9.26 -9.49
CA HIS A 119 -13.34 9.91 -10.21
C HIS A 119 -13.44 9.48 -11.68
N GLU A 120 -12.30 9.22 -12.34
CA GLU A 120 -12.27 8.83 -13.75
C GLU A 120 -12.85 7.42 -13.99
N GLU A 121 -12.49 6.44 -13.16
CA GLU A 121 -13.07 5.09 -13.25
C GLU A 121 -14.55 5.07 -12.90
N TYR A 122 -14.96 5.86 -11.91
CA TYR A 122 -16.37 6.05 -11.55
C TYR A 122 -17.19 6.64 -12.71
N ASN A 123 -16.60 7.56 -13.49
CA ASN A 123 -17.27 8.14 -14.64
C ASN A 123 -17.31 7.19 -15.84
N ARG A 124 -16.30 6.34 -16.03
CA ARG A 124 -16.29 5.32 -17.10
C ARG A 124 -17.28 4.19 -16.88
N THR A 125 -17.64 3.89 -15.63
CA THR A 125 -18.62 2.84 -15.28
C THR A 125 -20.07 3.32 -15.26
N LYS A 126 -20.36 4.61 -15.47
CA LYS A 126 -21.74 5.07 -15.69
C LYS A 126 -22.20 4.64 -17.09
N PRO A 127 -23.27 3.84 -17.24
CA PRO A 127 -23.89 3.58 -18.53
C PRO A 127 -24.62 4.86 -18.97
N GLY A 128 -23.95 5.67 -19.78
CA GLY A 128 -24.48 6.93 -20.31
C GLY A 128 -23.45 7.82 -21.01
N ALA A 129 -22.35 7.24 -21.49
CA ALA A 129 -21.45 7.88 -22.44
C ALA A 129 -21.82 7.44 -23.87
#